data_AF-A0A4D4LGZ6-F1
#
_entry.id   AF-A0A4D4LGZ6-F1
#
_cell.length_a   1.000
_cell.length_b   1.000
_cell.length_c   1.000
_cell.angle_alpha   90.00
_cell.angle_beta   90.00
_cell.angle_gamma   90.00
#
_symmetry.space_group_name_H-M   'P 1'
#
loop_
_entity.id
_entity.type
_entity.pdbx_description
1 polymer ?
#
loop_
_entity_poly.entity_id
_entity_poly.type
_entity_poly.pdbx_seq_one_letter_code
_entity_poly.pdbx_strand_id
1 'polypeptide(L)'
;MDNYDARLAETPEELEAVLSPLAAAGADAFHASTRRYWLPEFEGSDLNLAGWTKNLTGKQAITVGSVGLDGEFVPASPRQGAQARGLDDLLDRLERAEFDLVAVGRALLQDPEWAAKVLCGRFGELKPFEPTSLDSLS
;
A
#
# COMPACT_ATOMS: atom_id res chain seq x y z
N MET A 1 18.02 -9.72 -11.66
CA MET A 1 16.75 -10.41 -11.42
C MET A 1 16.16 -9.76 -10.19
N ASP A 2 14.98 -9.20 -10.32
CA ASP A 2 14.29 -8.57 -9.19
C ASP A 2 13.86 -9.65 -8.20
N ASN A 3 14.10 -9.45 -6.91
CA ASN A 3 13.71 -10.39 -5.86
C ASN A 3 12.41 -9.89 -5.19
N TYR A 4 11.28 -10.12 -5.84
CA TYR A 4 9.97 -9.66 -5.36
C TYR A 4 9.40 -10.48 -4.19
N ASP A 5 10.01 -11.61 -3.88
CA ASP A 5 9.63 -12.49 -2.77
C ASP A 5 10.51 -12.25 -1.52
N ALA A 6 11.41 -11.25 -1.56
CA ALA A 6 12.23 -10.89 -0.42
C ALA A 6 11.38 -10.34 0.73
N ARG A 7 11.62 -10.85 1.93
CA ARG A 7 10.92 -10.46 3.16
C ARG A 7 11.90 -9.90 4.19
N LEU A 8 11.42 -9.02 5.06
CA LEU A 8 12.21 -8.49 6.17
C LEU A 8 12.38 -9.51 7.30
N ALA A 9 11.38 -10.38 7.46
CA ALA A 9 11.28 -11.41 8.48
C ALA A 9 10.34 -12.53 8.01
N GLU A 10 10.52 -13.75 8.51
CA GLU A 10 9.68 -14.91 8.18
C GLU A 10 8.56 -15.12 9.23
N THR A 11 8.71 -14.56 10.43
CA THR A 11 7.69 -14.62 11.49
C THR A 11 7.43 -13.26 12.15
N PRO A 12 6.28 -13.08 12.84
CA PRO A 12 6.01 -11.88 13.63
C PRO A 12 7.08 -11.58 14.69
N GLU A 13 7.64 -12.61 15.34
CA GLU A 13 8.66 -12.46 16.37
C GLU A 13 9.99 -11.97 15.79
N GLU A 14 10.36 -12.49 14.61
CA GLU A 14 11.53 -11.99 13.87
C GLU A 14 11.34 -10.53 13.44
N LEU A 15 10.14 -10.17 12.99
CA LEU A 15 9.81 -8.80 12.64
C LEU A 15 9.89 -7.88 13.87
N GLU A 16 9.37 -8.30 15.01
CA GLU A 16 9.46 -7.56 16.27
C GLU A 16 10.91 -7.34 16.69
N ALA A 17 11.78 -8.35 16.55
CA ALA A 17 13.20 -8.24 16.85
C ALA A 17 13.92 -7.21 15.98
N VAL A 18 13.48 -7.03 14.72
CA VAL A 18 14.01 -6.00 13.80
C VAL A 18 13.49 -4.61 14.16
N LEU A 19 12.20 -4.49 14.48
CA LEU A 19 11.55 -3.18 14.63
C LEU A 19 11.72 -2.58 16.03
N SER A 20 11.76 -3.41 17.08
CA SER A 20 11.80 -2.95 18.48
C SER A 20 13.01 -2.05 18.80
N PRO A 21 14.24 -2.36 18.34
CA PRO A 21 15.38 -1.47 18.57
C PRO A 21 15.21 -0.10 17.91
N LEU A 22 14.60 -0.03 16.73
CA LEU A 22 14.34 1.21 16.01
C LEU A 22 13.28 2.05 16.73
N ALA A 23 12.22 1.40 17.20
CA ALA A 23 11.18 2.06 18.00
C ALA A 23 11.74 2.59 19.34
N ALA A 24 12.57 1.80 20.03
CA ALA A 24 13.23 2.18 21.27
C ALA A 24 14.27 3.30 21.08
N ALA A 25 14.93 3.34 19.92
CA ALA A 25 15.84 4.42 19.54
C ALA A 25 15.12 5.75 19.25
N GLY A 26 13.79 5.77 19.22
CA GLY A 26 13.00 6.98 19.06
C GLY A 26 12.44 7.20 17.66
N ALA A 27 12.33 6.16 16.83
CA ALA A 27 11.59 6.28 15.57
C ALA A 27 10.13 6.73 15.84
N ASP A 28 9.70 7.75 15.10
CA ASP A 28 8.33 8.28 15.18
C ASP A 28 7.36 7.48 14.31
N ALA A 29 7.80 7.04 13.13
CA ALA A 29 6.97 6.30 12.19
C ALA A 29 7.78 5.30 11.36
N PHE A 30 7.09 4.30 10.82
CA PHE A 30 7.64 3.33 9.90
C PHE A 30 6.95 3.39 8.54
N HIS A 31 7.73 3.60 7.48
CA HIS A 31 7.25 3.45 6.11
C HIS A 31 7.49 2.01 5.64
N ALA A 32 6.44 1.20 5.72
CA ALA A 32 6.48 -0.24 5.50
C ALA A 32 6.29 -0.55 4.01
N SER A 33 7.39 -0.49 3.26
CA SER A 33 7.37 -0.68 1.80
C SER A 33 6.94 -2.09 1.40
N THR A 34 5.92 -2.20 0.53
CA THR A 34 5.50 -3.45 -0.11
C THR A 34 5.10 -3.21 -1.57
N ARG A 35 5.06 -4.28 -2.39
CA ARG A 35 4.60 -4.16 -3.78
C ARG A 35 3.08 -3.96 -3.86
N ARG A 36 2.33 -4.58 -2.95
CA ARG A 36 0.85 -4.63 -2.94
C ARG A 36 0.39 -4.53 -1.49
N TYR A 37 -0.29 -3.44 -1.15
CA TYR A 37 -0.72 -3.19 0.24
C TYR A 37 -1.70 -4.24 0.77
N TRP A 38 -2.44 -4.93 -0.09
CA TRP A 38 -3.49 -5.89 0.30
C TRP A 38 -2.96 -7.30 0.56
N LEU A 39 -1.67 -7.56 0.30
CA LEU A 39 -1.10 -8.86 0.60
C LEU A 39 -0.83 -8.95 2.10
N PRO A 40 -1.25 -10.04 2.75
CA PRO A 40 -0.89 -10.29 4.13
C PRO A 40 0.62 -10.50 4.22
N GLU A 41 1.22 -10.00 5.30
CA GLU A 41 2.62 -10.28 5.60
C GLU A 41 2.73 -11.76 5.98
N PHE A 42 2.07 -12.21 7.03
CA PHE A 42 2.17 -13.59 7.52
C PHE A 42 0.90 -14.40 7.30
N GLU A 43 1.03 -15.73 7.18
CA GLU A 43 -0.10 -16.64 7.09
C GLU A 43 -1.01 -16.56 8.35
N GLY A 44 -2.32 -16.64 8.15
CA GLY A 44 -3.30 -16.59 9.25
C GLY A 44 -3.66 -15.20 9.75
N SER A 45 -3.18 -14.14 9.08
CA SER A 45 -3.56 -12.75 9.35
C SER A 45 -3.85 -12.01 8.04
N ASP A 46 -4.74 -11.02 8.08
CA ASP A 46 -5.00 -10.12 6.94
C ASP A 46 -4.10 -8.88 6.96
N LEU A 47 -3.28 -8.70 8.00
CA LEU A 47 -2.39 -7.55 8.16
C LEU A 47 -1.22 -7.62 7.18
N ASN A 48 -1.01 -6.52 6.46
CA ASN A 48 0.22 -6.28 5.70
C ASN A 48 1.37 -5.86 6.62
N LEU A 49 2.54 -5.60 6.05
CA LEU A 49 3.73 -5.16 6.81
C LEU A 49 3.46 -3.91 7.67
N ALA A 50 2.69 -2.94 7.16
CA ALA A 50 2.34 -1.73 7.92
C ALA A 50 1.46 -2.06 9.13
N GLY A 51 0.45 -2.92 8.93
CA GLY A 51 -0.42 -3.47 9.97
C GLY A 51 0.36 -4.15 11.08
N TRP A 52 1.26 -5.06 10.72
CA TRP A 52 2.13 -5.73 11.68
C TRP A 52 3.08 -4.76 12.38
N THR A 53 3.70 -3.85 11.63
CA THR A 53 4.61 -2.85 12.21
C THR A 53 3.91 -2.00 13.27
N LYS A 54 2.69 -1.54 12.99
CA LYS A 54 1.88 -0.79 13.95
C LYS A 54 1.49 -1.65 15.14
N ASN A 55 1.03 -2.89 14.91
CA ASN A 55 0.63 -3.81 15.95
C ASN A 55 1.76 -4.13 16.94
N LEU A 56 2.96 -4.39 16.44
CA LEU A 56 4.12 -4.77 17.25
C LEU A 56 4.77 -3.58 17.96
N THR A 57 4.89 -2.43 17.29
CA THR A 57 5.66 -1.29 17.83
C THR A 57 4.80 -0.23 18.52
N GLY A 58 3.50 -0.18 18.23
CA GLY A 58 2.61 0.91 18.63
C GLY A 58 2.95 2.26 17.98
N LYS A 59 3.89 2.31 17.03
CA LYS A 59 4.29 3.53 16.29
C LYS A 59 3.40 3.74 15.07
N GLN A 60 3.41 4.97 14.57
CA GLN A 60 2.72 5.31 13.33
C GLN A 60 3.25 4.48 12.17
N ALA A 61 2.36 3.97 11.32
CA ALA A 61 2.73 3.17 10.16
C ALA A 61 2.20 3.79 8.87
N ILE A 62 3.03 3.77 7.83
CA ILE A 62 2.69 4.23 6.49
C ILE A 62 2.68 3.01 5.58
N THR A 63 1.51 2.69 4.99
CA THR A 63 1.40 1.63 3.98
C THR A 63 1.66 2.17 2.58
N VAL A 64 2.09 1.29 1.69
CA VAL A 64 2.34 1.58 0.27
C VAL A 64 2.24 0.30 -0.53
N GLY A 65 2.05 0.44 -1.85
CA GLY A 65 2.13 -0.66 -2.80
C GLY A 65 0.88 -0.77 -3.63
N SER A 66 0.99 -0.41 -4.91
CA SER A 66 -0.13 -0.47 -5.88
C SER A 66 -1.38 0.32 -5.48
N VAL A 67 -1.22 1.40 -4.71
CA VAL A 67 -2.32 2.32 -4.35
C VAL A 67 -2.79 3.08 -5.60
N GLY A 68 -4.10 3.02 -5.88
CA GLY A 68 -4.70 3.69 -7.03
C GLY A 68 -4.26 3.13 -8.38
N LEU A 69 -3.61 1.96 -8.40
CA LEU A 69 -3.26 1.26 -9.63
C LEU A 69 -4.28 0.14 -9.85
N ASP A 70 -4.96 0.18 -10.98
CA ASP A 70 -5.70 -0.98 -11.46
C ASP A 70 -4.71 -2.12 -11.61
N GLY A 71 -4.98 -3.21 -10.89
CA GLY A 71 -4.05 -4.31 -10.70
C GLY A 71 -3.36 -4.69 -12.00
N GLU A 72 -2.03 -4.63 -12.01
CA GLU A 72 -1.23 -5.22 -13.07
C GLU A 72 -1.76 -6.64 -13.40
N PHE A 73 -2.35 -6.77 -14.59
CA PHE A 73 -2.55 -8.00 -15.35
C PHE A 73 -3.42 -9.13 -14.75
N VAL A 74 -4.73 -8.90 -14.59
CA VAL A 74 -5.72 -9.99 -14.64
C VAL A 74 -6.88 -9.58 -15.56
N PRO A 75 -7.11 -10.26 -16.70
CA PRO A 75 -8.34 -10.05 -17.46
C PRO A 75 -9.47 -10.68 -16.65
N ALA A 76 -10.22 -9.84 -15.94
CA ALA A 76 -11.45 -10.30 -15.34
C ALA A 76 -12.45 -10.67 -16.44
N SER A 77 -13.02 -11.86 -16.29
CA SER A 77 -14.02 -12.46 -17.17
C SER A 77 -15.17 -11.49 -17.51
N PRO A 78 -15.77 -11.52 -18.71
CA PRO A 78 -16.71 -10.51 -19.22
C PRO A 78 -18.09 -10.47 -18.55
N ARG A 79 -18.30 -11.11 -17.39
CA ARG A 79 -19.64 -11.33 -16.82
C ARG A 79 -19.81 -11.03 -15.33
N GLN A 80 -18.78 -10.52 -14.67
CA GLN A 80 -18.90 -9.87 -13.37
C GLN A 80 -17.88 -8.75 -13.42
N GLY A 81 -18.35 -7.50 -13.36
CA GLY A 81 -17.47 -6.34 -13.46
C GLY A 81 -16.38 -6.44 -12.40
N ALA A 82 -15.15 -6.73 -12.81
CA ALA A 82 -14.01 -6.30 -12.03
C ALA A 82 -14.00 -4.79 -12.12
N GLN A 83 -14.73 -4.19 -11.18
CA GLN A 83 -14.45 -2.83 -10.79
C GLN A 83 -12.96 -2.80 -10.45
N ALA A 84 -12.26 -1.73 -10.82
CA ALA A 84 -11.07 -1.29 -10.13
C ALA A 84 -11.19 -1.72 -8.67
N ARG A 85 -10.23 -2.44 -8.09
CA ARG A 85 -10.30 -2.68 -6.64
C ARG A 85 -10.20 -1.29 -6.03
N GLY A 86 -11.36 -0.74 -5.65
CA GLY A 86 -11.52 0.67 -5.35
C GLY A 86 -10.60 1.05 -4.19
N LEU A 87 -10.46 2.34 -3.95
CA LEU A 87 -9.86 2.78 -2.69
C LEU A 87 -10.64 2.25 -1.48
N ASP A 88 -11.85 1.71 -1.64
CA ASP A 88 -12.69 1.11 -0.60
C ASP A 88 -11.92 0.13 0.30
N ASP A 89 -11.20 -0.88 -0.22
CA ASP A 89 -10.44 -1.83 0.63
C ASP A 89 -9.34 -1.12 1.43
N LEU A 90 -8.66 -0.16 0.80
CA LEU A 90 -7.64 0.66 1.46
C LEU A 90 -8.24 1.54 2.56
N LEU A 91 -9.42 2.12 2.29
CA LEU A 91 -10.16 2.97 3.23
C LEU A 91 -10.71 2.17 4.39
N ASP A 92 -11.30 0.99 4.14
CA ASP A 92 -11.77 0.07 5.18
C ASP A 92 -10.63 -0.34 6.14
N ARG A 93 -9.44 -0.62 5.60
CA ARG A 93 -8.24 -0.92 6.39
C ARG A 93 -7.73 0.28 7.18
N LEU A 94 -7.81 1.48 6.60
CA LEU A 94 -7.49 2.74 7.28
C LEU A 94 -8.47 3.00 8.44
N GLU A 95 -9.76 2.77 8.24
CA GLU A 95 -10.80 2.89 9.28
C GLU A 95 -10.63 1.87 10.42
N ARG A 96 -10.10 0.67 10.11
CA ARG A 96 -9.67 -0.34 11.10
C ARG A 96 -8.36 0.02 11.81
N ALA A 97 -7.79 1.19 11.52
CA ALA A 97 -6.55 1.69 12.07
C ALA A 97 -5.33 0.77 11.85
N GLU A 98 -5.34 -0.04 10.77
CA GLU A 98 -4.21 -0.92 10.43
C GLU A 98 -2.94 -0.13 10.11
N PHE A 99 -3.08 1.08 9.58
CA PHE A 99 -1.99 2.04 9.33
C PHE A 99 -2.54 3.46 9.49
N ASP A 100 -1.65 4.45 9.52
CA ASP A 100 -1.99 5.86 9.80
C ASP A 100 -1.95 6.71 8.52
N LEU A 101 -1.10 6.35 7.58
CA LEU A 101 -0.91 7.07 6.32
C LEU A 101 -0.78 6.11 5.16
N VAL A 102 -1.08 6.60 3.96
CA VAL A 102 -0.93 5.88 2.70
C VAL A 102 0.03 6.66 1.81
N ALA A 103 1.13 6.04 1.41
CA ALA A 103 2.00 6.59 0.39
C ALA A 103 1.50 6.21 -1.01
N VAL A 104 1.51 7.19 -1.91
CA VAL A 104 1.07 7.06 -3.30
C VAL A 104 2.26 7.37 -4.19
N GLY A 105 2.51 6.52 -5.19
CA GLY A 105 3.66 6.64 -6.10
C GLY A 105 3.23 6.82 -7.55
N ARG A 106 3.23 5.72 -8.31
CA ARG A 106 2.91 5.69 -9.75
C ARG A 106 1.59 6.41 -10.12
N ALA A 107 0.55 6.33 -9.29
CA ALA A 107 -0.70 7.04 -9.54
C ALA A 107 -0.54 8.57 -9.53
N LEU A 108 0.32 9.12 -8.66
CA LEU A 108 0.64 10.55 -8.63
C LEU A 108 1.49 10.99 -9.84
N LEU A 109 2.38 10.12 -10.33
CA LEU A 109 3.16 10.41 -11.55
C LEU A 109 2.26 10.50 -12.79
N GLN A 110 1.24 9.65 -12.86
CA GLN A 110 0.26 9.68 -13.93
C GLN A 110 -0.67 10.89 -13.87
N ASP A 111 -1.07 11.27 -12.66
CA ASP A 111 -2.11 12.27 -12.44
C ASP A 111 -1.72 13.19 -11.28
N PRO A 112 -1.12 14.36 -11.55
CA PRO A 112 -0.72 15.31 -10.51
C PRO A 112 -1.89 15.81 -9.66
N GLU A 113 -3.11 15.76 -10.18
CA GLU A 113 -4.35 16.14 -9.47
C GLU A 113 -4.99 14.97 -8.72
N TRP A 114 -4.36 13.79 -8.69
CA TRP A 114 -4.93 12.56 -8.12
C TRP A 114 -5.49 12.78 -6.71
N ALA A 115 -4.71 13.40 -5.82
CA ALA A 115 -5.14 13.63 -4.44
C ALA A 115 -6.36 14.57 -4.35
N ALA A 116 -6.39 15.63 -5.17
CA ALA A 116 -7.52 16.55 -5.22
C ALA A 116 -8.77 15.88 -5.80
N LYS A 117 -8.62 15.01 -6.81
CA LYS A 117 -9.73 14.24 -7.39
C LYS A 117 -10.29 13.23 -6.40
N VAL A 118 -9.43 12.46 -5.73
CA VAL A 118 -9.82 11.52 -4.67
C VAL A 118 -10.56 12.24 -3.54
N LEU A 119 -10.03 13.36 -3.07
CA LEU A 119 -10.67 14.16 -2.01
C LEU A 119 -12.06 14.67 -2.41
N CYS A 120 -12.26 15.04 -3.68
CA CYS A 120 -13.54 15.50 -4.21
C CYS A 120 -14.46 14.37 -4.71
N GLY A 121 -14.09 13.10 -4.52
CA GLY A 121 -14.87 11.96 -5.02
C GLY A 121 -14.93 11.83 -6.54
N ARG A 122 -14.02 12.51 -7.27
CA ARG A 122 -13.92 12.50 -8.74
C ARG A 122 -13.17 11.27 -9.25
N PHE A 123 -13.55 10.09 -8.77
CA PHE A 123 -12.85 8.83 -9.08
C PHE A 123 -12.89 8.47 -10.57
N GLY A 124 -13.95 8.85 -11.28
CA GLY A 124 -14.06 8.66 -12.73
C GLY A 124 -13.15 9.55 -13.58
N GLU A 125 -12.48 10.54 -12.97
CA GLU A 125 -11.52 11.43 -13.63
C GLU A 125 -10.05 11.02 -13.38
N LEU A 126 -9.83 9.94 -12.61
CA LEU A 126 -8.50 9.42 -12.35
C LEU A 126 -7.93 8.78 -13.60
N LYS A 127 -6.70 9.18 -13.95
CA LYS A 127 -6.00 8.57 -15.08
C LYS A 127 -5.31 7.28 -14.63
N PRO A 128 -5.48 6.16 -15.36
CA PRO A 128 -4.76 4.92 -15.07
C PRO A 128 -3.27 5.09 -15.37
N PHE A 129 -2.41 4.47 -14.56
CA PHE A 129 -0.96 4.56 -14.76
C PHE A 129 -0.53 3.92 -16.09
N GLU A 130 0.22 4.68 -16.88
CA GLU A 130 0.91 4.23 -18.07
C GLU A 130 2.43 4.29 -17.86
N PRO A 131 3.20 3.27 -18.27
CA PRO A 131 4.65 3.27 -18.11
C PRO A 131 5.36 4.48 -18.75
N THR A 132 4.79 5.04 -19.82
CA THR A 132 5.27 6.24 -20.51
C THR A 132 5.27 7.49 -19.62
N SER A 133 4.47 7.50 -18.55
CA SER A 133 4.47 8.58 -17.55
C SER A 133 5.74 8.63 -16.71
N LEU A 134 6.62 7.62 -16.80
CA LEU A 134 7.96 7.68 -16.20
C LEU A 134 8.95 8.49 -17.06
N ASP A 135 8.64 8.72 -18.33
CA ASP A 135 9.55 9.38 -19.28
C ASP A 135 9.42 10.91 -19.26
N SER A 136 8.39 11.45 -18.60
CA SER A 136 8.15 12.90 -18.52
C SER A 136 7.52 13.31 -17.19
N LEU A 137 7.81 14.52 -16.74
CA LEU A 137 7.13 15.17 -15.63
C LEU A 137 6.15 16.18 -16.24
N SER A 138 4.84 15.96 -16.04
CA SER A 138 3.77 16.83 -16.54
C SER A 138 3.14 17.65 -15.41
#